data_AF-A0A967I4K5-F1
#
_entry.id   AF-A0A967I4K5-F1
#
_cell.length_a   1.000
_cell.length_b   1.000
_cell.length_c   1.000
_cell.angle_alpha   90.00
_cell.angle_beta   90.00
_cell.angle_gamma   90.00
#
_symmetry.space_group_name_H-M   'P 1'
#
loop_
_entity.id
_entity.type
_entity.pdbx_description
1 polymer ?
#
loop_
_entity_poly.entity_id
_entity_poly.type
_entity_poly.pdbx_seq_one_letter_code
_entity_poly.pdbx_strand_id
1 'polypeptide(L)'
;GVFPGAVLLVARQQKTLFCEAVGNGTVIPAPRLMTSQTRFDLASLTKPLATALTVLCLVSQEKLQLDDSLAELLPSTNIPQDKKEITLRQLLCHCSGLPAWKPYYLSLETLPLKDRRASLRQMILEEPLDSSPGTTTTYSDLGFLLIEWILEQTSGQNLHHFTRQNLFGHFGCATPAFLPLDRGSVQDPDEFADTEYCSWRGITLSGQVHDENAYVLGGVAGHSGLFGTASEVKCVLDAIL
;
A
#
# COMPACT_ATOMS: atom_id res chain seq x y z
N GLY A 1 -1.73 21.56 -19.38
CA GLY A 1 -1.09 21.61 -18.04
C GLY A 1 -0.32 20.32 -17.81
N VAL A 2 0.44 20.22 -16.73
CA VAL A 2 1.25 19.02 -16.38
C VAL A 2 0.39 17.92 -15.74
N PHE A 3 -0.70 18.30 -15.05
CA PHE A 3 -1.69 17.38 -14.46
C PHE A 3 -3.12 17.94 -14.68
N PRO A 4 -4.16 17.10 -14.70
CA PRO A 4 -5.54 17.51 -15.00
C PRO A 4 -6.22 18.25 -13.84
N GLY A 5 -5.84 17.94 -12.60
CA GLY A 5 -6.35 18.58 -11.38
C GLY A 5 -5.56 18.16 -10.14
N ALA A 6 -5.83 18.81 -9.02
CA ALA A 6 -5.17 18.54 -7.74
C ALA A 6 -6.03 19.01 -6.55
N VAL A 7 -5.77 18.43 -5.37
CA VAL A 7 -6.26 18.93 -4.07
C VAL A 7 -5.05 19.24 -3.19
N LEU A 8 -4.98 20.46 -2.66
CA LEU A 8 -3.92 20.89 -1.74
C LEU A 8 -4.53 21.21 -0.37
N LEU A 9 -4.09 20.49 0.65
CA LEU A 9 -4.42 20.76 2.05
C LEU A 9 -3.15 21.17 2.81
N VAL A 10 -3.22 22.30 3.51
CA VAL A 10 -2.17 22.76 4.44
C VAL A 10 -2.77 22.89 5.84
N ALA A 11 -2.10 22.26 6.80
CA ALA A 11 -2.50 22.30 8.20
C ALA A 11 -1.31 22.62 9.10
N ARG A 12 -1.61 23.17 10.27
CA ARG A 12 -0.65 23.37 11.36
C ARG A 12 -1.30 22.88 12.65
N GLN A 13 -0.69 21.89 13.28
CA GLN A 13 -1.34 21.10 14.34
C GLN A 13 -2.69 20.57 13.82
N GLN A 14 -3.72 20.52 14.65
CA GLN A 14 -5.03 20.04 14.23
C GLN A 14 -5.81 21.04 13.36
N LYS A 15 -5.31 22.27 13.16
CA LYS A 15 -6.03 23.31 12.39
C LYS A 15 -5.66 23.29 10.91
N THR A 16 -6.66 23.08 10.05
CA THR A 16 -6.55 23.32 8.60
C THR A 16 -6.44 24.82 8.34
N LEU A 17 -5.40 25.23 7.62
CA LEU A 17 -5.15 26.62 7.21
C LEU A 17 -5.61 26.88 5.77
N PHE A 18 -5.58 25.84 4.93
CA PHE A 18 -5.91 25.93 3.51
C PHE A 18 -6.36 24.55 3.01
N CYS A 19 -7.40 24.52 2.17
CA CYS A 19 -7.84 23.31 1.47
C CYS A 19 -8.53 23.73 0.16
N GLU A 20 -7.87 23.52 -0.97
CA GLU A 20 -8.39 23.94 -2.28
C GLU A 20 -8.29 22.79 -3.29
N ALA A 21 -9.29 22.70 -4.16
CA ALA A 21 -9.35 21.77 -5.28
C ALA A 21 -9.29 22.56 -6.59
N VAL A 22 -8.46 22.14 -7.53
CA VAL A 22 -8.26 22.80 -8.82
C VAL A 22 -8.30 21.80 -9.96
N GLY A 23 -8.79 22.24 -11.13
CA GLY A 23 -8.83 21.43 -12.34
C GLY A 23 -9.89 20.34 -12.30
N ASN A 24 -9.63 19.23 -13.00
CA ASN A 24 -10.55 18.12 -13.20
C ASN A 24 -10.08 16.87 -12.46
N GLY A 25 -11.02 16.20 -11.79
CA GLY A 25 -10.84 14.86 -11.23
C GLY A 25 -10.94 13.77 -12.30
N THR A 26 -11.78 13.96 -13.32
CA THR A 26 -11.89 13.05 -14.46
C THR A 26 -11.71 13.85 -15.75
N VAL A 27 -11.03 13.29 -16.73
CA VAL A 27 -10.85 13.89 -18.07
C VAL A 27 -11.59 13.08 -19.13
N ILE A 28 -11.59 11.75 -19.00
CA ILE A 28 -12.18 10.81 -19.96
C ILE A 28 -13.24 9.95 -19.22
N PRO A 29 -14.45 9.75 -19.77
CA PRO A 29 -14.92 10.19 -21.09
C PRO A 29 -15.37 11.67 -21.13
N ALA A 30 -15.66 12.27 -19.98
CA ALA A 30 -16.10 13.66 -19.87
C ALA A 30 -15.43 14.35 -18.68
N PRO A 31 -15.01 15.62 -18.82
CA PRO A 31 -14.42 16.35 -17.72
C PRO A 31 -15.37 16.50 -16.53
N ARG A 32 -14.87 16.15 -15.34
CA ARG A 32 -15.53 16.41 -14.05
C ARG A 32 -14.59 17.21 -13.16
N LEU A 33 -15.11 18.27 -12.55
CA LEU A 33 -14.31 19.14 -11.67
C LEU A 33 -13.77 18.36 -10.47
N MET A 34 -12.53 18.68 -10.10
CA MET A 34 -11.92 18.21 -8.87
C MET A 34 -12.64 18.83 -7.68
N THR A 35 -12.86 18.06 -6.62
CA THR A 35 -13.40 18.56 -5.35
C THR A 35 -12.51 18.13 -4.19
N SER A 36 -12.65 18.76 -3.02
CA SER A 36 -11.93 18.32 -1.80
C SER A 36 -12.33 16.90 -1.36
N GLN A 37 -13.47 16.39 -1.85
CA GLN A 37 -13.99 15.06 -1.56
C GLN A 37 -13.56 14.01 -2.58
N THR A 38 -12.90 14.40 -3.67
CA THR A 38 -12.38 13.47 -4.65
C THR A 38 -11.32 12.57 -4.00
N ARG A 39 -11.52 11.26 -4.09
CA ARG A 39 -10.60 10.25 -3.57
C ARG A 39 -9.52 9.96 -4.58
N PHE A 40 -8.29 9.84 -4.11
CA PHE A 40 -7.14 9.50 -4.93
C PHE A 40 -6.68 8.09 -4.60
N ASP A 41 -6.14 7.39 -5.60
CA ASP A 41 -5.20 6.31 -5.34
C ASP A 41 -3.98 6.92 -4.65
N LEU A 42 -3.73 6.51 -3.40
CA LEU A 42 -2.64 7.05 -2.59
C LEU A 42 -1.31 6.38 -2.93
N ALA A 43 -1.30 5.38 -3.82
CA ALA A 43 -0.11 4.70 -4.31
C ALA A 43 0.80 4.30 -3.12
N SER A 44 2.08 4.67 -3.21
CA SER A 44 3.09 4.40 -2.20
C SER A 44 2.89 5.10 -0.85
N LEU A 45 1.97 6.06 -0.70
CA LEU A 45 1.59 6.54 0.65
C LEU A 45 0.94 5.43 1.48
N THR A 46 0.48 4.34 0.84
CA THR A 46 0.08 3.10 1.53
C THR A 46 1.16 2.60 2.49
N LYS A 47 2.43 2.69 2.10
CA LYS A 47 3.57 2.23 2.90
C LYS A 47 3.61 2.90 4.29
N PRO A 48 3.73 4.24 4.40
CA PRO A 48 3.73 4.90 5.70
C PRO A 48 2.34 4.97 6.35
N LEU A 49 1.25 5.14 5.59
CA LEU A 49 -0.08 5.41 6.17
C LEU A 49 -0.84 4.16 6.63
N ALA A 50 -0.48 2.97 6.13
CA ALA A 50 -1.15 1.72 6.48
C ALA A 50 -0.16 0.67 6.99
N THR A 51 0.81 0.29 6.16
CA THR A 51 1.68 -0.87 6.44
C THR A 51 2.63 -0.60 7.60
N ALA A 52 3.34 0.53 7.58
CA ALA A 52 4.25 0.92 8.66
C ALA A 52 3.51 1.17 9.97
N LEU A 53 2.34 1.85 9.94
CA LEU A 53 1.51 2.02 11.14
C LEU A 53 1.02 0.68 11.69
N THR A 54 0.72 -0.29 10.84
CA THR A 54 0.33 -1.64 11.26
C THR A 54 1.48 -2.36 11.96
N VAL A 55 2.71 -2.23 11.44
CA VAL A 55 3.91 -2.73 12.14
C VAL A 55 4.05 -2.06 13.50
N LEU A 56 4.01 -0.73 13.57
CA LEU A 56 4.16 0.01 14.82
C LEU A 56 3.08 -0.33 15.85
N CYS A 57 1.85 -0.57 15.39
CA CYS A 57 0.76 -1.03 16.26
C CYS A 57 1.06 -2.40 16.85
N LEU A 58 1.50 -3.38 16.06
CA LEU A 58 1.88 -4.70 16.57
C LEU A 58 3.14 -4.67 17.44
N VAL A 59 4.10 -3.78 17.16
CA VAL A 59 5.27 -3.53 18.02
C VAL A 59 4.83 -2.97 19.37
N SER A 60 3.91 -2.00 19.39
CA SER A 60 3.36 -1.45 20.64
C SER A 60 2.58 -2.47 21.47
N GLN A 61 2.13 -3.55 20.85
CA GLN A 61 1.45 -4.69 21.49
C GLN A 61 2.42 -5.82 21.86
N GLU A 62 3.74 -5.62 21.71
CA GLU A 62 4.79 -6.61 21.96
C GLU A 62 4.64 -7.89 21.11
N LYS A 63 3.91 -7.82 19.99
CA LYS A 63 3.71 -8.95 19.06
C LYS A 63 4.80 -9.06 18.00
N LEU A 64 5.54 -7.97 17.78
CA LEU A 64 6.66 -7.86 16.86
C LEU A 64 7.75 -7.01 17.50
N GLN A 65 9.00 -7.26 17.11
CA GLN A 65 10.11 -6.35 17.32
C GLN A 65 10.69 -5.95 15.97
N LEU A 66 11.23 -4.73 15.90
CA LEU A 66 11.80 -4.21 14.65
C LEU A 66 13.03 -5.01 14.21
N ASP A 67 13.73 -5.64 15.14
CA ASP A 67 14.95 -6.41 14.86
C ASP A 67 14.69 -7.92 14.74
N ASP A 68 13.42 -8.35 14.77
CA ASP A 68 13.05 -9.71 14.42
C ASP A 68 13.42 -9.99 12.96
N SER A 69 14.03 -11.15 12.73
CA SER A 69 14.48 -11.63 11.43
C SER A 69 13.37 -12.32 10.65
N LEU A 70 13.51 -12.41 9.32
CA LEU A 70 12.55 -13.16 8.47
C LEU A 70 12.39 -14.62 8.92
N ALA A 71 13.48 -15.25 9.38
CA ALA A 71 13.44 -16.63 9.86
C ALA A 71 12.60 -16.78 11.15
N GLU A 72 12.66 -15.81 12.05
CA GLU A 72 11.86 -15.79 13.29
C GLU A 72 10.39 -15.46 13.02
N LEU A 73 10.14 -14.52 12.10
CA LEU A 73 8.80 -14.02 11.77
C LEU A 73 7.98 -15.00 10.92
N LEU A 74 8.65 -15.87 10.16
CA LEU A 74 8.04 -16.83 9.24
C LEU A 74 8.59 -18.26 9.45
N PRO A 75 8.47 -18.83 10.67
CA PRO A 75 9.19 -20.06 11.06
C PRO A 75 8.74 -21.32 10.29
N SER A 76 7.53 -21.32 9.73
CA SER A 76 7.02 -22.41 8.89
C SER A 76 7.42 -22.29 7.41
N THR A 77 8.22 -21.28 7.06
CA THR A 77 8.68 -21.03 5.69
C THR A 77 10.15 -21.39 5.54
N ASN A 78 10.50 -22.05 4.44
CA ASN A 78 11.90 -22.27 4.07
C ASN A 78 12.52 -20.96 3.53
N ILE A 79 12.93 -20.06 4.41
CA ILE A 79 13.59 -18.81 4.03
C ILE A 79 15.02 -19.09 3.50
N PRO A 80 15.40 -18.58 2.31
CA PRO A 80 16.75 -18.71 1.76
C PRO A 80 17.83 -18.15 2.68
N GLN A 81 19.01 -18.78 2.67
CA GLN A 81 20.08 -18.49 3.64
C GLN A 81 20.57 -17.04 3.61
N ASP A 82 20.59 -16.40 2.44
CA ASP A 82 20.95 -14.99 2.23
C ASP A 82 19.90 -14.00 2.77
N LYS A 83 18.68 -14.47 3.05
CA LYS A 83 17.55 -13.65 3.49
C LYS A 83 17.11 -13.91 4.93
N LYS A 84 17.55 -15.01 5.55
CA LYS A 84 17.13 -15.40 6.92
C LYS A 84 17.28 -14.28 7.93
N GLU A 85 18.41 -13.58 7.89
CA GLU A 85 18.78 -12.52 8.83
C GLU A 85 18.27 -11.13 8.42
N ILE A 86 17.50 -11.01 7.33
CA ILE A 86 16.87 -9.73 6.98
C ILE A 86 15.86 -9.39 8.09
N THR A 87 16.01 -8.21 8.70
CA THR A 87 15.13 -7.81 9.79
C THR A 87 13.92 -7.01 9.30
N LEU A 88 12.88 -6.95 10.11
CA LEU A 88 11.71 -6.10 9.87
C LEU A 88 12.09 -4.62 9.69
N ARG A 89 13.08 -4.13 10.47
CA ARG A 89 13.66 -2.79 10.36
C ARG A 89 14.29 -2.56 8.99
N GLN A 90 15.07 -3.53 8.49
CA GLN A 90 15.70 -3.43 7.18
C GLN A 90 14.65 -3.39 6.06
N LEU A 91 13.55 -4.13 6.16
CA LEU A 91 12.44 -4.03 5.21
C LEU A 91 11.78 -2.65 5.24
N LEU A 92 11.45 -2.15 6.44
CA LEU A 92 10.80 -0.83 6.63
C LEU A 92 11.67 0.33 6.13
N CYS A 93 12.97 0.24 6.36
CA CYS A 93 13.93 1.28 5.98
C CYS A 93 14.45 1.13 4.55
N HIS A 94 13.91 0.19 3.76
CA HIS A 94 14.36 -0.06 2.40
C HIS A 94 15.84 -0.46 2.30
N CYS A 95 16.35 -1.18 3.30
CA CYS A 95 17.74 -1.62 3.40
C CYS A 95 17.91 -3.14 3.39
N SER A 96 16.93 -3.90 2.89
CA SER A 96 17.00 -5.37 2.86
C SER A 96 17.89 -5.93 1.75
N GLY A 97 18.29 -5.10 0.78
CA GLY A 97 18.98 -5.54 -0.43
C GLY A 97 18.07 -6.13 -1.51
N LEU A 98 16.75 -6.19 -1.28
CA LEU A 98 15.79 -6.63 -2.29
C LEU A 98 15.72 -5.63 -3.46
N PRO A 99 15.48 -6.11 -4.69
CA PRO A 99 15.25 -5.24 -5.85
C PRO A 99 14.13 -4.22 -5.61
N ALA A 100 14.23 -3.09 -6.29
CA ALA A 100 13.25 -2.01 -6.17
C ALA A 100 11.82 -2.47 -6.55
N TRP A 101 11.69 -3.09 -7.73
CA TRP A 101 10.42 -3.55 -8.27
C TRP A 101 10.64 -4.67 -9.31
N LYS A 102 9.64 -5.54 -9.46
CA LYS A 102 9.60 -6.61 -10.47
C LYS A 102 8.17 -6.75 -11.02
N PRO A 103 8.01 -7.08 -12.32
CA PRO A 103 6.70 -7.20 -12.97
C PRO A 103 6.03 -8.56 -12.69
N TYR A 104 5.86 -8.93 -11.42
CA TYR A 104 5.27 -10.24 -11.05
C TYR A 104 3.87 -10.42 -11.60
N TYR A 105 3.12 -9.33 -11.78
CA TYR A 105 1.78 -9.34 -12.33
C TYR A 105 1.66 -10.11 -13.66
N LEU A 106 2.70 -10.08 -14.52
CA LEU A 106 2.72 -10.80 -15.80
C LEU A 106 2.63 -12.31 -15.63
N SER A 107 3.19 -12.85 -14.55
CA SER A 107 3.11 -14.28 -14.23
C SER A 107 1.88 -14.59 -13.38
N LEU A 108 1.60 -13.74 -12.39
CA LEU A 108 0.51 -13.93 -11.43
C LEU A 108 -0.88 -13.81 -12.08
N GLU A 109 -1.04 -12.97 -13.11
CA GLU A 109 -2.34 -12.81 -13.77
C GLU A 109 -2.88 -14.13 -14.35
N THR A 110 -1.98 -15.04 -14.75
CA THR A 110 -2.31 -16.35 -15.32
C THR A 110 -2.82 -17.36 -14.28
N LEU A 111 -2.63 -17.07 -12.98
CA LEU A 111 -3.01 -17.95 -11.88
C LEU A 111 -4.38 -17.58 -11.30
N PRO A 112 -5.12 -18.54 -10.71
CA PRO A 112 -6.31 -18.24 -9.92
C PRO A 112 -5.98 -17.29 -8.76
N LEU A 113 -6.87 -16.33 -8.46
CA LEU A 113 -6.63 -15.28 -7.45
C LEU A 113 -6.16 -15.84 -6.09
N LYS A 114 -6.76 -16.95 -5.65
CA LYS A 114 -6.43 -17.64 -4.39
C LYS A 114 -4.97 -18.13 -4.32
N ASP A 115 -4.33 -18.39 -5.46
CA ASP A 115 -2.98 -18.97 -5.53
C ASP A 115 -1.90 -17.87 -5.70
N ARG A 116 -2.28 -16.68 -6.17
CA ARG A 116 -1.35 -15.59 -6.52
C ARG A 116 -0.47 -15.12 -5.37
N ARG A 117 -1.02 -14.98 -4.15
CA ARG A 117 -0.25 -14.55 -2.97
C ARG A 117 0.84 -15.56 -2.60
N ALA A 118 0.53 -16.85 -2.66
CA ALA A 118 1.52 -17.90 -2.38
C ALA A 118 2.65 -17.88 -3.41
N SER A 119 2.30 -17.78 -4.71
CA SER A 119 3.28 -17.70 -5.79
C SER A 119 4.14 -16.44 -5.72
N LEU A 120 3.57 -15.27 -5.40
CA LEU A 120 4.33 -14.03 -5.22
C LEU A 120 5.39 -14.17 -4.12
N ARG A 121 5.01 -14.72 -2.96
CA ARG A 121 5.92 -14.90 -1.82
C ARG A 121 7.11 -15.77 -2.21
N GLN A 122 6.85 -16.85 -2.95
CA GLN A 122 7.91 -17.70 -3.48
C GLN A 122 8.83 -16.93 -4.44
N MET A 123 8.27 -16.20 -5.41
CA MET A 123 9.06 -15.40 -6.36
C MET A 123 9.96 -14.39 -5.64
N ILE A 124 9.45 -13.68 -4.63
CA ILE A 124 10.25 -12.71 -3.87
C ILE A 124 11.40 -13.38 -3.10
N LEU A 125 11.16 -14.55 -2.49
CA LEU A 125 12.21 -15.29 -1.77
C LEU A 125 13.30 -15.77 -2.74
N GLU A 126 12.92 -16.14 -3.96
CA GLU A 126 13.84 -16.60 -5.01
C GLU A 126 14.63 -15.47 -5.70
N GLU A 127 14.23 -14.20 -5.55
CA GLU A 127 14.98 -13.09 -6.13
C GLU A 127 16.40 -12.99 -5.54
N PRO A 128 17.44 -12.77 -6.36
CA PRO A 128 18.74 -12.39 -5.85
C PRO A 128 18.66 -11.02 -5.17
N LEU A 129 19.46 -10.83 -4.12
CA LEU A 129 19.66 -9.52 -3.52
C LEU A 129 20.59 -8.68 -4.40
N ASP A 130 20.24 -7.41 -4.61
CA ASP A 130 21.08 -6.43 -5.32
C ASP A 130 22.28 -5.97 -4.47
N SER A 131 22.17 -6.10 -3.14
CA SER A 131 23.24 -5.80 -2.18
C SER A 131 23.06 -6.58 -0.88
N SER A 132 24.10 -6.62 -0.04
CA SER A 132 23.98 -7.24 1.27
C SER A 132 23.00 -6.49 2.17
N PRO A 133 22.16 -7.18 2.96
CA PRO A 133 21.22 -6.53 3.89
C PRO A 133 21.92 -5.54 4.83
N GLY A 134 21.32 -4.37 5.03
CA GLY A 134 21.81 -3.30 5.88
C GLY A 134 22.90 -2.41 5.27
N THR A 135 23.38 -2.69 4.05
CA THR A 135 24.51 -1.95 3.46
C THR A 135 24.11 -0.81 2.53
N THR A 136 22.94 -0.88 1.90
CA THR A 136 22.44 0.14 0.98
C THR A 136 20.96 0.40 1.21
N THR A 137 20.47 1.57 0.79
CA THR A 137 19.04 1.91 0.78
C THR A 137 18.53 1.94 -0.65
N THR A 138 17.63 1.02 -0.98
CA THR A 138 16.97 0.91 -2.29
C THR A 138 15.47 0.91 -2.07
N TYR A 139 14.78 1.96 -2.53
CA TYR A 139 13.32 2.06 -2.42
C TYR A 139 12.64 0.86 -3.10
N SER A 140 12.14 -0.07 -2.27
CA SER A 140 11.73 -1.41 -2.68
C SER A 140 10.30 -1.73 -2.28
N ASP A 141 9.50 -2.08 -3.27
CA ASP A 141 8.13 -2.59 -3.10
C ASP A 141 8.12 -4.02 -2.57
N LEU A 142 9.09 -4.84 -2.98
CA LEU A 142 9.24 -6.23 -2.54
C LEU A 142 9.36 -6.32 -1.02
N GLY A 143 10.08 -5.37 -0.40
CA GLY A 143 10.18 -5.30 1.05
C GLY A 143 8.82 -5.11 1.73
N PHE A 144 7.97 -4.25 1.19
CA PHE A 144 6.63 -3.98 1.74
C PHE A 144 5.62 -5.10 1.45
N LEU A 145 5.78 -5.81 0.34
CA LEU A 145 5.02 -7.05 0.07
C LEU A 145 5.36 -8.16 1.08
N LEU A 146 6.63 -8.29 1.49
CA LEU A 146 7.01 -9.20 2.59
C LEU A 146 6.47 -8.72 3.93
N ILE A 147 6.52 -7.42 4.22
CA ILE A 147 5.94 -6.87 5.47
C ILE A 147 4.45 -7.22 5.55
N GLU A 148 3.67 -7.03 4.48
CA GLU A 148 2.26 -7.44 4.47
C GLU A 148 2.09 -8.90 4.86
N TRP A 149 2.88 -9.81 4.30
CA TRP A 149 2.81 -11.22 4.66
C TRP A 149 3.12 -11.46 6.15
N ILE A 150 4.15 -10.82 6.70
CA ILE A 150 4.49 -10.91 8.13
C ILE A 150 3.32 -10.42 8.99
N LEU A 151 2.71 -9.30 8.62
CA LEU A 151 1.56 -8.74 9.32
C LEU A 151 0.35 -9.69 9.30
N GLU A 152 0.09 -10.33 8.16
CA GLU A 152 -0.99 -11.33 8.03
C GLU A 152 -0.74 -12.57 8.89
N GLN A 153 0.50 -13.08 8.91
CA GLN A 153 0.87 -14.23 9.76
C GLN A 153 0.75 -13.90 11.24
N THR A 154 1.22 -12.72 11.63
CA THR A 154 1.26 -12.31 13.04
C THR A 154 -0.13 -11.99 13.58
N SER A 155 -0.97 -11.33 12.78
CA SER A 155 -2.29 -10.87 13.22
C SER A 155 -3.44 -11.84 12.92
N GLY A 156 -3.24 -12.79 12.00
CA GLY A 156 -4.31 -13.66 11.49
C GLY A 156 -5.36 -12.93 10.64
N GLN A 157 -5.12 -11.67 10.27
CA GLN A 157 -6.04 -10.84 9.48
C GLN A 157 -5.34 -10.30 8.24
N ASN A 158 -6.07 -10.14 7.13
CA ASN A 158 -5.52 -9.40 5.99
C ASN A 158 -5.33 -7.92 6.34
N LEU A 159 -4.42 -7.25 5.62
CA LEU A 159 -4.05 -5.86 5.91
C LEU A 159 -5.26 -4.90 5.85
N HIS A 160 -6.20 -5.13 4.93
CA HIS A 160 -7.43 -4.35 4.83
C HIS A 160 -8.30 -4.45 6.08
N HIS A 161 -8.54 -5.66 6.60
CA HIS A 161 -9.32 -5.87 7.81
C HIS A 161 -8.60 -5.35 9.04
N PHE A 162 -7.30 -5.61 9.14
CA PHE A 162 -6.50 -5.17 10.28
C PHE A 162 -6.53 -3.64 10.38
N THR A 163 -6.20 -2.93 9.31
CA THR A 163 -6.16 -1.45 9.31
C THR A 163 -7.53 -0.86 9.62
N ARG A 164 -8.60 -1.38 9.03
CA ARG A 164 -9.96 -0.91 9.31
C ARG A 164 -10.39 -1.10 10.77
N GLN A 165 -10.09 -2.26 11.36
CA GLN A 165 -10.57 -2.60 12.71
C GLN A 165 -9.67 -2.08 13.82
N ASN A 166 -8.35 -2.10 13.62
CA ASN A 166 -7.36 -1.92 14.69
C ASN A 166 -6.63 -0.57 14.59
N LEU A 167 -6.67 0.12 13.45
CA LEU A 167 -6.07 1.43 13.28
C LEU A 167 -7.14 2.48 13.02
N PHE A 168 -7.62 2.54 11.79
CA PHE A 168 -8.47 3.60 11.27
C PHE A 168 -9.82 3.72 11.98
N GLY A 169 -10.39 2.58 12.43
CA GLY A 169 -11.64 2.57 13.19
C GLY A 169 -11.60 3.33 14.53
N HIS A 170 -10.40 3.65 15.04
CA HIS A 170 -10.22 4.34 16.33
C HIS A 170 -10.00 5.85 16.20
N PHE A 171 -9.80 6.40 15.00
CA PHE A 171 -9.39 7.80 14.83
C PHE A 171 -10.54 8.81 14.95
N GLY A 172 -11.80 8.36 14.99
CA GLY A 172 -12.97 9.23 15.18
C GLY A 172 -13.25 10.20 14.02
N CYS A 173 -12.48 10.14 12.94
CA CYS A 173 -12.66 10.86 11.69
C CYS A 173 -12.62 9.89 10.50
N ALA A 174 -13.04 10.36 9.32
CA ALA A 174 -12.91 9.59 8.09
C ALA A 174 -11.42 9.39 7.76
N THR A 175 -11.08 8.19 7.31
CA THR A 175 -9.70 7.75 7.03
C THR A 175 -9.58 7.17 5.63
N PRO A 176 -8.36 7.04 5.11
CA PRO A 176 -8.13 6.25 3.91
C PRO A 176 -8.57 4.81 4.12
N ALA A 177 -8.86 4.11 3.03
CA ALA A 177 -9.26 2.71 3.05
C ALA A 177 -8.75 2.00 1.81
N PHE A 178 -8.40 0.72 1.96
CA PHE A 178 -8.14 -0.13 0.79
C PHE A 178 -9.43 -0.40 0.02
N LEU A 179 -9.30 -0.62 -1.29
CA LEU A 179 -10.41 -0.99 -2.18
C LEU A 179 -10.18 -2.39 -2.77
N PRO A 180 -10.59 -3.46 -2.07
CA PRO A 180 -10.52 -4.82 -2.60
C PRO A 180 -11.35 -4.96 -3.88
N LEU A 181 -10.81 -5.65 -4.88
CA LEU A 181 -11.47 -5.87 -6.19
C LEU A 181 -12.56 -6.95 -6.14
N ASP A 182 -12.61 -7.77 -5.10
CA ASP A 182 -13.50 -8.93 -4.97
C ASP A 182 -14.88 -8.59 -4.39
N ARG A 183 -15.14 -7.33 -4.03
CA ARG A 183 -16.42 -6.91 -3.45
C ARG A 183 -17.33 -6.33 -4.51
N GLY A 184 -18.48 -6.97 -4.71
CA GLY A 184 -19.60 -6.52 -5.55
C GLY A 184 -20.24 -5.17 -5.16
N SER A 185 -19.56 -4.35 -4.36
CA SER A 185 -19.84 -2.92 -4.26
C SER A 185 -19.31 -2.26 -5.53
N VAL A 186 -20.21 -1.94 -6.46
CA VAL A 186 -19.92 -0.98 -7.52
C VAL A 186 -19.46 0.29 -6.82
N GLN A 187 -18.17 0.61 -6.94
CA GLN A 187 -17.65 1.89 -6.48
C GLN A 187 -18.15 2.93 -7.46
N ASP A 188 -18.68 4.04 -6.95
CA ASP A 188 -19.08 5.15 -7.81
C ASP A 188 -17.80 5.72 -8.45
N PRO A 189 -17.60 5.57 -9.77
CA PRO A 189 -16.41 6.07 -10.44
C PRO A 189 -16.26 7.60 -10.28
N ASP A 190 -17.37 8.31 -10.02
CA ASP A 190 -17.37 9.76 -9.84
C ASP A 190 -16.78 10.19 -8.49
N GLU A 191 -16.53 9.26 -7.55
CA GLU A 191 -15.82 9.57 -6.30
C GLU A 191 -14.31 9.71 -6.50
N PHE A 192 -13.75 9.11 -7.55
CA PHE A 192 -12.30 8.94 -7.70
C PHE A 192 -11.70 9.86 -8.74
N ALA A 193 -10.45 10.30 -8.53
CA ALA A 193 -9.68 10.92 -9.58
C ALA A 193 -9.22 9.86 -10.61
N ASP A 194 -9.14 10.25 -11.87
CA ASP A 194 -8.42 9.50 -12.89
C ASP A 194 -6.94 9.47 -12.50
N THR A 195 -6.36 8.27 -12.37
CA THR A 195 -4.96 8.09 -11.96
C THR A 195 -4.04 8.12 -13.17
N GLU A 196 -4.21 7.18 -14.10
CA GLU A 196 -3.39 7.05 -15.31
C GLU A 196 -4.05 6.18 -16.38
N TYR A 197 -3.57 6.26 -17.62
CA TYR A 197 -3.91 5.28 -18.66
C TYR A 197 -3.01 4.05 -18.54
N CYS A 198 -3.58 2.93 -18.13
CA CYS A 198 -2.86 1.67 -18.00
C CYS A 198 -2.88 0.91 -19.34
N SER A 199 -1.74 0.87 -20.03
CA SER A 199 -1.63 0.21 -21.34
C SER A 199 -1.88 -1.29 -21.27
N TRP A 200 -1.48 -1.94 -20.17
CA TRP A 200 -1.71 -3.38 -19.97
C TRP A 200 -3.21 -3.70 -19.80
N ARG A 201 -3.96 -2.87 -19.06
CA ARG A 201 -5.41 -3.05 -18.85
C ARG A 201 -6.27 -2.41 -19.95
N GLY A 202 -5.69 -1.55 -20.79
CA GLY A 202 -6.37 -0.88 -21.90
C GLY A 202 -7.42 0.16 -21.47
N ILE A 203 -7.31 0.70 -20.24
CA ILE A 203 -8.29 1.61 -19.65
C ILE A 203 -7.62 2.77 -18.92
N THR A 204 -8.33 3.89 -18.78
CA THR A 204 -7.99 4.93 -17.80
C THR A 204 -8.44 4.44 -16.43
N LEU A 205 -7.51 4.40 -15.48
CA LEU A 205 -7.77 3.91 -14.14
C LEU A 205 -8.47 4.98 -13.31
N SER A 206 -9.61 4.61 -12.73
CA SER A 206 -10.35 5.37 -11.73
C SER A 206 -10.96 4.38 -10.76
N GLY A 207 -10.82 4.64 -9.45
CA GLY A 207 -11.31 3.74 -8.39
C GLY A 207 -10.67 2.35 -8.36
N GLN A 208 -9.50 2.18 -8.99
CA GLN A 208 -8.75 0.92 -9.05
C GLN A 208 -7.28 1.18 -8.81
N VAL A 209 -6.62 0.32 -8.04
CA VAL A 209 -5.20 0.48 -7.73
C VAL A 209 -4.37 0.50 -9.02
N HIS A 210 -3.49 1.49 -9.13
CA HIS A 210 -2.67 1.72 -10.31
C HIS A 210 -1.55 0.68 -10.44
N ASP A 211 -0.92 0.33 -9.32
CA ASP A 211 0.12 -0.70 -9.27
C ASP A 211 -0.42 -2.07 -9.71
N GLU A 212 0.24 -2.67 -10.70
CA GLU A 212 -0.22 -3.90 -11.34
C GLU A 212 -0.06 -5.11 -10.43
N ASN A 213 0.99 -5.16 -9.61
CA ASN A 213 1.18 -6.24 -8.64
C ASN A 213 0.05 -6.21 -7.60
N ALA A 214 -0.26 -5.04 -7.02
CA ALA A 214 -1.36 -4.86 -6.09
C ALA A 214 -2.72 -5.21 -6.73
N TYR A 215 -2.93 -4.81 -7.99
CA TYR A 215 -4.14 -5.14 -8.74
C TYR A 215 -4.33 -6.65 -8.86
N VAL A 216 -3.33 -7.39 -9.35
CA VAL A 216 -3.47 -8.85 -9.51
C VAL A 216 -3.62 -9.58 -8.16
N LEU A 217 -3.19 -8.99 -7.05
CA LEU A 217 -3.36 -9.54 -5.69
C LEU A 217 -4.72 -9.22 -5.05
N GLY A 218 -5.63 -8.60 -5.81
CA GLY A 218 -6.99 -8.28 -5.36
C GLY A 218 -7.17 -6.87 -4.83
N GLY A 219 -6.25 -5.93 -5.12
CA GLY A 219 -6.38 -4.52 -4.77
C GLY A 219 -5.85 -4.12 -3.39
N VAL A 220 -5.33 -5.07 -2.62
CA VAL A 220 -4.76 -4.84 -1.29
C VAL A 220 -3.32 -5.37 -1.29
N ALA A 221 -2.35 -4.50 -1.09
CA ALA A 221 -0.95 -4.89 -0.95
C ALA A 221 -0.21 -4.00 0.05
N GLY A 222 0.88 -4.50 0.62
CA GLY A 222 1.67 -3.74 1.58
C GLY A 222 2.29 -2.45 1.03
N HIS A 223 2.50 -2.37 -0.28
CA HIS A 223 3.15 -1.23 -0.92
C HIS A 223 2.19 -0.25 -1.60
N SER A 224 0.95 -0.67 -1.92
CA SER A 224 -0.04 0.11 -2.67
C SER A 224 -1.49 -0.41 -2.46
N GLY A 225 -2.49 0.38 -2.86
CA GLY A 225 -3.92 0.02 -2.83
C GLY A 225 -4.78 0.79 -1.82
N LEU A 226 -4.19 1.73 -1.08
CA LEU A 226 -4.93 2.64 -0.20
C LEU A 226 -5.52 3.80 -1.01
N PHE A 227 -6.76 4.16 -0.74
CA PHE A 227 -7.44 5.31 -1.36
C PHE A 227 -7.89 6.29 -0.30
N GLY A 228 -7.87 7.58 -0.62
CA GLY A 228 -8.42 8.60 0.27
C GLY A 228 -8.36 10.03 -0.25
N THR A 229 -8.96 10.94 0.51
CA THR A 229 -8.92 12.38 0.30
C THR A 229 -7.77 13.02 1.09
N ALA A 230 -7.45 14.29 0.79
CA ALA A 230 -6.45 15.04 1.56
C ALA A 230 -6.83 15.17 3.05
N SER A 231 -8.12 15.34 3.35
CA SER A 231 -8.64 15.42 4.72
C SER A 231 -8.54 14.09 5.47
N GLU A 232 -8.74 12.97 4.78
CA GLU A 232 -8.58 11.65 5.37
C GLU A 232 -7.11 11.31 5.66
N VAL A 233 -6.20 11.68 4.76
CA VAL A 233 -4.75 11.58 5.03
C VAL A 233 -4.38 12.44 6.24
N LYS A 234 -4.88 13.67 6.33
CA LYS A 234 -4.68 14.54 7.49
C LYS A 234 -5.19 13.89 8.78
N CYS A 235 -6.35 13.24 8.78
CA CYS A 235 -6.89 12.52 9.93
C CYS A 235 -5.88 11.47 10.46
N VAL A 236 -5.23 10.71 9.56
CA VAL A 236 -4.17 9.76 9.95
C VAL A 236 -2.97 10.49 10.53
N LEU A 237 -2.53 11.60 9.93
CA LEU A 237 -1.39 12.38 10.41
C LEU A 237 -1.65 13.01 11.79
N ASP A 238 -2.85 13.55 12.02
CA ASP A 238 -3.24 14.12 13.33
C ASP A 238 -3.28 13.07 14.44
N ALA A 239 -3.54 11.80 14.10
CA ALA A 239 -3.61 10.71 15.07
C ALA A 239 -2.21 10.22 15.52
N ILE A 240 -1.16 10.50 14.75
CA ILE A 240 0.20 9.99 14.99
C ILE A 240 1.22 11.09 15.36
N LEU A 241 0.83 12.37 15.31
CA LEU A 241 1.66 13.55 15.64
C LEU A 241 1.18 14.23 16.92
#